data_AF-A0A2E2LCL5-F1
#
_entry.id   AF-A0A2E2LCL5-F1
#
_cell.length_a   1.000
_cell.length_b   1.000
_cell.length_c   1.000
_cell.angle_alpha   90.00
_cell.angle_beta   90.00
_cell.angle_gamma   90.00
#
_symmetry.space_group_name_H-M   'P 1'
#
loop_
_entity.id
_entity.type
_entity.pdbx_description
1 polymer ?
#
loop_
_entity_poly.entity_id
_entity_poly.type
_entity_poly.pdbx_seq_one_letter_code
_entity_poly.pdbx_strand_id
1 'polypeptide(L)'
;MDSIDTTAPADWHDFYVDPFPGRKGSERITDTCGKCIGTGLYTGPTHFTDGHGRPICFDCHGTGTRSRLVSSARATARAHAKAHAEHIDTTRAITARRAAFEAEHPGLRDQLTEAHLSIREGNPLREKIGYLLDSLEDSTGTLDADEVRTAHELLEQLERELAARRPVPTGRTLIQGEILATKTTDTQWGITVKILVQGEGWRVWGTKPSEISSATRGDVVAFTATVSASDDDDSFGFYSRPTKAHIIAVGIRRTA
;
A
#
# COMPACT_ATOMS: atom_id res chain seq x y z
N MET A 1 -14.63 27.13 33.25
CA MET A 1 -14.46 26.17 32.14
C MET A 1 -13.15 26.56 31.51
N ASP A 2 -12.07 26.02 32.06
CA ASP A 2 -10.72 26.43 31.67
C ASP A 2 -10.42 25.91 30.28
N SER A 3 -10.02 26.84 29.42
CA SER A 3 -9.51 26.57 28.08
C SER A 3 -8.24 25.75 28.25
N ILE A 4 -8.32 24.44 28.04
CA ILE A 4 -7.14 23.58 27.97
C ILE A 4 -6.31 24.06 26.79
N ASP A 5 -5.21 24.76 27.09
CA ASP A 5 -4.22 25.17 26.12
C ASP A 5 -3.67 23.90 25.46
N THR A 6 -4.16 23.59 24.26
CA THR A 6 -3.84 22.36 23.52
C THR A 6 -2.42 22.41 22.94
N THR A 7 -1.73 23.54 23.10
CA THR A 7 -0.37 23.80 22.59
C THR A 7 0.73 23.41 23.58
N ALA A 8 0.42 23.25 24.87
CA ALA A 8 1.39 22.84 25.87
C ALA A 8 1.70 21.32 25.77
N PRO A 9 2.96 20.89 26.01
CA PRO A 9 3.30 19.47 26.04
C PRO A 9 2.50 18.76 27.14
N ALA A 10 2.11 17.52 26.89
CA ALA A 10 1.31 16.74 27.81
C ALA A 10 2.09 16.51 29.12
N ASP A 11 1.50 16.86 30.27
CA ASP A 11 2.11 16.56 31.56
C ASP A 11 1.89 15.09 31.90
N TRP A 12 2.98 14.34 32.09
CA TRP A 12 2.90 12.94 32.47
C TRP A 12 2.22 12.72 33.84
N HIS A 13 2.19 13.74 34.70
CA HIS A 13 1.48 13.67 35.98
C HIS A 13 -0.02 13.44 35.78
N ASP A 14 -0.61 13.94 34.68
CA ASP A 14 -2.03 13.73 34.36
C ASP A 14 -2.36 12.25 34.08
N PHE A 15 -1.35 11.45 33.71
CA PHE A 15 -1.48 10.01 33.43
C PHE A 15 -0.93 9.13 34.55
N TYR A 16 -0.34 9.72 35.59
CA TYR A 16 0.24 8.97 36.68
C TYR A 16 -0.75 8.78 37.82
N VAL A 17 -1.05 7.51 38.11
CA VAL A 17 -1.75 7.10 39.32
C VAL A 17 -0.78 6.28 40.15
N ASP A 18 -0.59 6.65 41.43
CA ASP A 18 0.24 5.84 42.34
C ASP A 18 -0.41 4.46 42.50
N PRO A 19 0.24 3.37 42.05
CA PRO A 19 -0.34 2.03 42.13
C PRO A 19 -0.44 1.51 43.57
N PHE A 20 0.28 2.10 44.54
CA PHE A 20 0.30 1.64 45.93
C PHE A 20 0.23 2.82 46.91
N PRO A 21 -0.89 3.56 46.96
CA PRO A 21 -1.03 4.72 47.82
C PRO A 21 -0.83 4.35 49.30
N GLY A 22 -0.15 5.21 50.05
CA GLY A 22 0.11 5.02 51.48
C GLY A 22 1.22 4.02 51.85
N ARG A 23 1.74 3.23 50.90
CA ARG A 23 2.86 2.30 51.16
C ARG A 23 4.23 2.96 51.05
N LYS A 24 5.19 2.56 51.88
CA LYS A 24 6.59 3.03 51.81
C LYS A 24 7.29 2.40 50.61
N GLY A 25 8.19 3.15 49.97
CA GLY A 25 8.93 2.68 48.79
C GLY A 25 9.81 1.46 49.03
N SER A 26 10.29 1.26 50.26
CA SER A 26 11.10 0.11 50.69
C SER A 26 10.28 -1.14 50.99
N GLU A 27 8.95 -1.05 51.05
CA GLU A 27 8.10 -2.22 51.25
C GLU A 27 8.14 -3.14 50.02
N ARG A 28 8.11 -4.44 50.28
CA ARG A 28 7.94 -5.45 49.22
C ARG A 28 6.46 -5.67 48.96
N ILE A 29 6.14 -5.83 47.69
CA ILE A 29 4.85 -6.29 47.18
C ILE A 29 5.06 -7.60 46.44
N THR A 30 4.02 -8.42 46.43
CA THR A 30 3.97 -9.68 45.69
C THR A 30 2.88 -9.53 44.65
N ASP A 31 3.27 -9.52 43.38
CA ASP A 31 2.35 -9.44 42.27
C ASP A 31 2.29 -10.79 41.56
N THR A 32 1.16 -11.07 40.91
CA THR A 32 1.04 -12.18 39.97
C THR A 32 2.08 -12.03 38.86
N CYS A 33 2.79 -13.12 38.55
CA CYS A 33 3.74 -13.11 37.43
C CYS A 33 2.97 -12.95 36.11
N GLY A 34 3.17 -11.82 35.41
CA GLY A 34 2.47 -11.54 34.15
C GLY A 34 2.80 -12.51 33.01
N LYS A 35 4.00 -13.11 33.00
CA LYS A 35 4.46 -14.01 31.94
C LYS A 35 3.78 -15.37 31.95
N CYS A 36 3.53 -15.93 33.14
CA CYS A 36 2.80 -17.19 33.31
C CYS A 36 1.38 -17.01 33.85
N ILE A 37 0.93 -15.76 34.01
CA ILE A 37 -0.39 -15.39 34.52
C ILE A 37 -0.66 -16.09 35.88
N GLY A 38 0.35 -16.16 36.74
CA GLY A 38 0.18 -16.74 38.08
C GLY A 38 0.38 -18.24 38.20
N THR A 39 0.49 -18.96 37.09
CA THR A 39 0.52 -20.44 37.12
C THR A 39 1.87 -21.02 37.52
N GLY A 40 2.95 -20.25 37.37
CA GLY A 40 4.32 -20.74 37.53
C GLY A 40 4.80 -21.62 36.36
N LEU A 41 3.88 -22.08 35.51
CA LEU A 41 4.17 -22.90 34.33
C LEU A 41 4.21 -22.01 33.09
N TYR A 42 5.18 -22.25 32.20
CA TYR A 42 5.27 -21.52 30.94
C TYR A 42 5.75 -22.48 29.87
N THR A 43 4.97 -22.67 28.80
CA THR A 43 5.29 -23.60 27.71
C THR A 43 5.76 -22.90 26.44
N GLY A 44 5.95 -21.57 26.48
CA GLY A 44 6.47 -20.79 25.37
C GLY A 44 7.99 -20.95 25.17
N PRO A 45 8.57 -20.31 24.13
CA PRO A 45 9.97 -20.54 23.73
C PRO A 45 11.03 -20.26 24.79
N THR A 46 10.74 -19.41 25.77
CA THR A 46 11.67 -19.00 26.83
C THR A 46 11.41 -19.71 28.17
N HIS A 47 10.91 -20.95 28.17
CA HIS A 47 10.75 -21.74 29.39
C HIS A 47 12.06 -22.41 29.80
N PHE A 48 12.18 -22.79 31.07
CA PHE A 48 13.24 -23.66 31.53
C PHE A 48 12.63 -24.82 32.33
N THR A 49 13.32 -25.95 32.40
CA THR A 49 12.80 -27.12 33.11
C THR A 49 13.33 -27.18 34.53
N ASP A 50 12.48 -27.59 35.48
CA ASP A 50 12.92 -27.97 36.81
C ASP A 50 13.68 -29.31 36.78
N GLY A 51 14.13 -29.78 37.96
CA GLY A 51 14.81 -31.07 38.11
C GLY A 51 13.96 -32.30 37.75
N HIS A 52 12.67 -32.12 37.49
CA HIS A 52 11.72 -33.16 37.08
C HIS A 52 11.29 -33.03 35.61
N GLY A 53 11.91 -32.12 34.84
CA GLY A 53 11.58 -31.90 33.43
C GLY A 53 10.29 -31.10 33.20
N ARG A 54 9.73 -30.46 34.23
CA ARG A 54 8.50 -29.66 34.09
C ARG A 54 8.82 -28.25 33.59
N PRO A 55 8.08 -27.71 32.59
CA PRO A 55 8.36 -26.40 32.03
C PRO A 55 7.87 -25.29 32.97
N ILE A 56 8.82 -24.66 33.66
CA ILE A 56 8.57 -23.57 34.61
C ILE A 56 8.92 -22.21 34.01
N CYS A 57 8.19 -21.18 34.48
CA CYS A 57 8.34 -19.82 34.02
C CYS A 57 9.67 -19.22 34.46
N PHE A 58 10.50 -18.79 33.50
CA PHE A 58 11.79 -18.15 33.74
C PHE A 58 11.71 -16.93 34.68
N ASP A 59 10.69 -16.10 34.53
CA ASP A 59 10.59 -14.83 35.26
C ASP A 59 10.23 -14.98 36.74
N CYS A 60 9.52 -16.05 37.12
CA CYS A 60 9.12 -16.29 38.52
C CYS A 60 9.68 -17.59 39.09
N HIS A 61 10.53 -18.30 38.32
CA HIS A 61 11.10 -19.59 38.68
C HIS A 61 10.07 -20.60 39.19
N GLY A 62 8.91 -20.69 38.55
CA GLY A 62 7.88 -21.66 38.93
C GLY A 62 6.95 -21.23 40.07
N THR A 63 7.18 -20.09 40.71
CA THR A 63 6.39 -19.66 41.89
C THR A 63 5.04 -19.02 41.55
N GLY A 64 4.82 -18.64 40.28
CA GLY A 64 3.63 -17.91 39.85
C GLY A 64 3.57 -16.46 40.33
N THR A 65 4.47 -16.01 41.19
CA THR A 65 4.46 -14.67 41.76
C THR A 65 5.82 -13.99 41.63
N ARG A 66 5.82 -12.66 41.58
CA ARG A 66 7.05 -11.85 41.58
C ARG A 66 7.03 -10.93 42.78
N SER A 67 8.12 -10.92 43.53
CA SER A 67 8.29 -9.97 44.62
C SER A 67 9.16 -8.81 44.15
N ARG A 68 8.65 -7.58 44.28
CA ARG A 68 9.39 -6.35 43.96
C ARG A 68 9.13 -5.26 44.99
N LEU A 69 9.94 -4.21 44.96
CA LEU A 69 9.75 -3.04 45.82
C LEU A 69 8.60 -2.16 45.30
N VAL A 70 7.87 -1.53 46.21
CA VAL A 70 6.88 -0.48 45.87
C VAL A 70 7.53 0.64 45.04
N SER A 71 8.78 1.02 45.37
CA SER A 71 9.53 2.03 44.61
C SER A 71 9.75 1.64 43.14
N SER A 72 10.06 0.37 42.88
CA SER A 72 10.19 -0.18 41.53
C SER A 72 8.85 -0.14 40.79
N ALA A 73 7.75 -0.45 41.47
CA ALA A 73 6.43 -0.38 40.86
C ALA A 73 5.98 1.03 40.49
N ARG A 74 6.21 1.99 41.37
CA ARG A 74 6.00 3.40 41.07
C ARG A 74 6.89 3.88 39.92
N ALA A 75 8.14 3.42 39.85
CA ALA A 75 9.04 3.76 38.74
C ALA A 75 8.51 3.26 37.39
N THR A 76 8.01 2.02 37.33
CA THR A 76 7.35 1.49 36.13
C THR A 76 6.09 2.28 35.78
N ALA A 77 5.23 2.60 36.75
CA ALA A 77 4.02 3.40 36.50
C ALA A 77 4.36 4.81 35.97
N ARG A 78 5.39 5.47 36.52
CA ARG A 78 5.89 6.75 35.99
C ARG A 78 6.42 6.61 34.57
N ALA A 79 7.15 5.53 34.26
CA ALA A 79 7.66 5.31 32.91
C ALA A 79 6.51 5.14 31.89
N HIS A 80 5.46 4.39 32.24
CA HIS A 80 4.27 4.28 31.40
C HIS A 80 3.53 5.61 31.23
N ALA A 81 3.36 6.38 32.30
CA ALA A 81 2.72 7.70 32.24
C ALA A 81 3.51 8.66 31.34
N LYS A 82 4.85 8.65 31.42
CA LYS A 82 5.73 9.43 30.52
C LYS A 82 5.60 9.00 29.06
N ALA A 83 5.60 7.70 28.80
CA ALA A 83 5.43 7.17 27.44
C ALA A 83 4.04 7.55 26.86
N HIS A 84 3.00 7.59 27.70
CA HIS A 84 1.67 8.02 27.28
C HIS A 84 1.61 9.52 26.94
N ALA A 85 2.22 10.37 27.77
CA ALA A 85 2.37 11.80 27.48
C ALA A 85 3.15 12.03 26.17
N GLU A 86 4.27 11.35 25.98
CA GLU A 86 5.07 11.40 24.76
C GLU A 86 4.28 10.94 23.52
N HIS A 87 3.48 9.87 23.65
CA HIS A 87 2.61 9.40 22.57
C HIS A 87 1.58 10.48 22.19
N ILE A 88 0.94 11.11 23.17
CA ILE A 88 -0.03 12.18 22.92
C ILE A 88 0.62 13.35 22.20
N ASP A 89 1.79 13.80 22.64
CA ASP A 89 2.52 14.90 22.01
C ASP A 89 2.95 14.54 20.58
N THR A 90 3.41 13.30 20.37
CA THR A 90 3.75 12.79 19.04
C THR A 90 2.53 12.78 18.11
N THR A 91 1.39 12.27 18.59
CA THR A 91 0.13 12.26 17.82
C THR A 91 -0.33 13.68 17.51
N ARG A 92 -0.29 14.60 18.47
CA ARG A 92 -0.62 16.02 18.26
C ARG A 92 0.28 16.65 17.19
N ALA A 93 1.59 16.38 17.24
CA ALA A 93 2.53 16.90 16.26
C ALA A 93 2.25 16.36 14.85
N ILE A 94 1.97 15.05 14.72
CA ILE A 94 1.61 14.44 13.43
C ILE A 94 0.29 15.02 12.90
N THR A 95 -0.74 15.14 13.75
CA THR A 95 -2.02 15.75 13.37
C THR A 95 -1.85 17.19 12.91
N ALA A 96 -1.02 17.98 13.60
CA ALA A 96 -0.73 19.36 13.21
C ALA A 96 0.00 19.44 11.86
N ARG A 97 0.98 18.58 11.61
CA ARG A 97 1.68 18.49 10.32
C ARG A 97 0.73 18.12 9.18
N ARG A 98 -0.13 17.12 9.39
CA ARG A 98 -1.17 16.73 8.42
C ARG A 98 -2.13 17.87 8.12
N ALA A 99 -2.58 18.60 9.14
CA ALA A 99 -3.46 19.75 8.96
C ALA A 99 -2.78 20.90 8.19
N ALA A 100 -1.50 21.17 8.46
CA ALA A 100 -0.72 22.17 7.72
C ALA A 100 -0.54 21.75 6.25
N PHE A 101 -0.18 20.49 6.01
CA PHE A 101 -0.04 19.94 4.66
C PHE A 101 -1.35 20.02 3.87
N GLU A 102 -2.48 19.66 4.48
CA GLU A 102 -3.80 19.77 3.84
C GLU A 102 -4.16 21.24 3.52
N ALA A 103 -3.74 22.19 4.36
CA ALA A 103 -3.95 23.62 4.07
C ALA A 103 -3.08 24.12 2.91
N GLU A 104 -1.86 23.61 2.76
CA GLU A 104 -0.94 23.94 1.66
C GLU A 104 -1.31 23.24 0.35
N HIS A 105 -1.82 22.01 0.43
CA HIS A 105 -2.18 21.15 -0.71
C HIS A 105 -3.61 20.60 -0.59
N PRO A 106 -4.64 21.45 -0.70
CA PRO A 106 -6.03 21.05 -0.45
C PRO A 106 -6.48 19.90 -1.35
N GLY A 107 -6.98 18.84 -0.72
CA GLY A 107 -7.56 17.67 -1.38
C GLY A 107 -6.56 16.79 -2.12
N LEU A 108 -5.24 16.99 -1.97
CA LEU A 108 -4.24 16.17 -2.67
C LEU A 108 -4.32 14.70 -2.25
N ARG A 109 -4.49 14.42 -0.95
CA ARG A 109 -4.66 13.04 -0.43
C ARG A 109 -5.90 12.37 -1.03
N ASP A 110 -7.01 13.08 -1.09
CA ASP A 110 -8.26 12.55 -1.62
C ASP A 110 -8.17 12.30 -3.13
N GLN A 111 -7.55 13.21 -3.88
CA GLN A 111 -7.28 13.04 -5.31
C GLN A 111 -6.40 11.81 -5.58
N LEU A 112 -5.33 11.63 -4.80
CA LEU A 112 -4.47 10.45 -4.92
C LEU A 112 -5.21 9.17 -4.55
N THR A 113 -6.06 9.20 -3.53
CA THR A 113 -6.87 8.04 -3.10
C THR A 113 -7.85 7.64 -4.21
N GLU A 114 -8.60 8.59 -4.75
CA GLU A 114 -9.53 8.36 -5.85
C GLU A 114 -8.80 7.85 -7.11
N ALA A 115 -7.65 8.44 -7.44
CA ALA A 115 -6.81 7.97 -8.53
C ALA A 115 -6.33 6.52 -8.31
N HIS A 116 -5.89 6.18 -7.10
CA HIS A 116 -5.44 4.83 -6.77
C HIS A 116 -6.55 3.77 -6.88
N LEU A 117 -7.78 4.14 -6.50
CA LEU A 117 -8.95 3.26 -6.54
C LEU A 117 -9.54 3.11 -7.95
N SER A 118 -9.49 4.16 -8.77
CA SER A 118 -10.02 4.16 -10.14
C SER A 118 -9.11 3.41 -11.14
N ILE A 119 -7.82 3.27 -10.83
CA ILE A 119 -6.87 2.54 -11.67
C ILE A 119 -6.88 1.04 -11.31
N ARG A 120 -6.85 0.17 -12.32
CA ARG A 120 -6.76 -1.29 -12.14
C ARG A 120 -5.43 -1.74 -11.55
N GLU A 121 -5.47 -2.87 -10.85
CA GLU A 121 -4.29 -3.54 -10.32
C GLU A 121 -3.29 -3.91 -11.44
N GLY A 122 -2.00 -3.78 -11.14
CA GLY A 122 -0.91 -4.01 -12.11
C GLY A 122 -0.60 -2.82 -13.04
N ASN A 123 -1.33 -1.70 -12.95
CA ASN A 123 -0.94 -0.47 -13.64
C ASN A 123 0.22 0.23 -12.88
N PRO A 124 1.31 0.61 -13.55
CA PRO A 124 2.46 1.27 -12.90
C PRO A 124 2.12 2.64 -12.29
N LEU A 125 1.11 3.36 -12.79
CA LEU A 125 0.65 4.60 -12.16
C LEU A 125 0.01 4.33 -10.79
N ARG A 126 -0.78 3.26 -10.68
CA ARG A 126 -1.41 2.87 -9.42
C ARG A 126 -0.37 2.57 -8.34
N GLU A 127 0.68 1.84 -8.71
CA GLU A 127 1.78 1.48 -7.80
C GLU A 127 2.51 2.74 -7.30
N LYS A 128 2.85 3.66 -8.21
CA LYS A 128 3.49 4.94 -7.85
C LYS A 128 2.63 5.80 -6.93
N ILE A 129 1.33 5.91 -7.22
CA ILE A 129 0.38 6.64 -6.37
C ILE A 129 0.27 5.95 -5.00
N GLY A 130 0.29 4.62 -4.96
CA GLY A 130 0.29 3.85 -3.72
C GLY A 130 1.46 4.21 -2.81
N TYR A 131 2.68 4.31 -3.36
CA TYR A 131 3.85 4.73 -2.56
C TYR A 131 3.71 6.13 -1.96
N LEU A 132 3.09 7.07 -2.67
CA LEU A 132 2.82 8.40 -2.14
C LEU A 132 1.78 8.37 -1.01
N LEU A 133 0.75 7.52 -1.14
CA LEU A 133 -0.24 7.32 -0.09
C LEU A 133 0.37 6.68 1.16
N ASP A 134 1.25 5.69 0.99
CA ASP A 134 1.99 5.07 2.09
C ASP A 134 2.86 6.12 2.82
N SER A 135 3.58 6.97 2.07
CA SER A 135 4.38 8.08 2.63
C SER A 135 3.53 9.08 3.43
N LEU A 136 2.28 9.35 2.99
CA LEU A 136 1.32 10.16 3.76
C LEU A 136 0.81 9.47 5.04
N GLU A 137 0.83 8.15 5.10
CA GLU A 137 0.37 7.36 6.25
C GLU A 137 1.48 7.11 7.27
N ASP A 138 2.74 7.18 6.83
CA ASP A 138 3.93 7.06 7.66
C ASP A 138 4.01 8.13 8.77
N SER A 139 5.01 7.96 9.65
CA SER A 139 5.23 8.81 10.84
C SER A 139 5.43 10.31 10.56
N THR A 140 5.77 10.68 9.32
CA THR A 140 5.91 12.08 8.88
C THR A 140 4.53 12.72 8.69
N GLY A 141 3.57 11.97 8.13
CA GLY A 141 2.23 12.41 7.84
C GLY A 141 2.14 13.46 6.71
N THR A 142 3.20 13.62 5.90
CA THR A 142 3.34 14.67 4.89
C THR A 142 4.22 14.17 3.75
N LEU A 143 4.07 14.77 2.57
CA LEU A 143 4.99 14.60 1.44
C LEU A 143 6.02 15.74 1.41
N ASP A 144 7.23 15.45 0.95
CA ASP A 144 8.21 16.49 0.62
C ASP A 144 7.89 17.18 -0.72
N ALA A 145 8.63 18.25 -1.04
CA ALA A 145 8.37 19.05 -2.25
C ALA A 145 8.56 18.27 -3.57
N ASP A 146 9.40 17.24 -3.57
CA ASP A 146 9.65 16.38 -4.73
C ASP A 146 8.51 15.40 -4.93
N GLU A 147 8.06 14.78 -3.84
CA GLU A 147 6.91 13.90 -3.79
C GLU A 147 5.62 14.63 -4.17
N VAL A 148 5.40 15.86 -3.69
CA VAL A 148 4.24 16.69 -4.08
C VAL A 148 4.25 16.98 -5.58
N ARG A 149 5.40 17.34 -6.13
CA ARG A 149 5.53 17.58 -7.58
C ARG A 149 5.22 16.32 -8.37
N THR A 150 5.77 15.18 -7.94
CA THR A 150 5.51 13.87 -8.53
C THR A 150 4.03 13.50 -8.46
N ALA A 151 3.36 13.78 -7.34
CA ALA A 151 1.93 13.55 -7.16
C ALA A 151 1.11 14.29 -8.23
N HIS A 152 1.38 15.58 -8.44
CA HIS A 152 0.69 16.37 -9.46
C HIS A 152 0.98 15.87 -10.88
N GLU A 153 2.23 15.51 -11.20
CA GLU A 153 2.60 14.96 -12.51
C GLU A 153 1.84 13.65 -12.82
N LEU A 154 1.69 12.77 -11.82
CA LEU A 154 0.94 11.52 -11.95
C LEU A 154 -0.56 11.76 -12.14
N LEU A 155 -1.14 12.69 -11.38
CA LEU A 155 -2.56 13.05 -11.51
C LEU A 155 -2.84 13.67 -12.89
N GLU A 156 -1.99 14.57 -13.37
CA GLU A 156 -2.10 15.16 -14.71
C GLU A 156 -1.91 14.09 -15.81
N GLN A 157 -0.98 13.15 -15.61
CA GLN A 157 -0.84 12.02 -16.53
C GLN A 157 -2.13 11.19 -16.59
N LEU A 158 -2.72 10.86 -15.45
CA LEU A 158 -3.98 10.12 -15.40
C LEU A 158 -5.11 10.87 -16.09
N GLU A 159 -5.26 12.17 -15.83
CA GLU A 159 -6.27 13.00 -16.48
C GLU A 159 -6.10 13.00 -18.01
N ARG A 160 -4.86 13.11 -18.51
CA ARG A 160 -4.57 12.99 -19.95
C ARG A 160 -4.93 11.62 -20.51
N GLU A 161 -4.61 10.54 -19.80
CA GLU A 161 -4.95 9.17 -20.22
C GLU A 161 -6.47 8.94 -20.26
N LEU A 162 -7.20 9.47 -19.28
CA LEU A 162 -8.66 9.39 -19.21
C LEU A 162 -9.32 10.25 -20.28
N ALA A 163 -8.84 11.48 -20.52
CA ALA A 163 -9.37 12.37 -21.56
C ALA A 163 -9.11 11.84 -22.98
N ALA A 164 -8.00 11.10 -23.17
CA ALA A 164 -7.68 10.46 -24.44
C ALA A 164 -8.50 9.19 -24.71
N ARG A 165 -9.19 8.65 -23.70
CA ARG A 165 -9.92 7.39 -23.78
C ARG A 165 -11.14 7.51 -24.70
N ARG A 166 -11.30 6.55 -25.59
CA ARG A 166 -12.39 6.51 -26.57
C ARG A 166 -12.98 5.10 -26.66
N PRO A 167 -14.28 4.97 -26.94
CA PRO A 167 -14.89 3.66 -27.10
C PRO A 167 -14.21 2.89 -28.24
N VAL A 168 -13.98 1.61 -28.01
CA VAL A 168 -13.39 0.71 -29.00
C VAL A 168 -14.38 0.53 -30.15
N PRO A 169 -13.92 0.55 -31.42
CA PRO A 169 -14.83 0.34 -32.54
C PRO A 169 -15.39 -1.08 -32.49
N THR A 170 -16.70 -1.25 -32.66
CA THR A 170 -17.38 -2.56 -32.61
C THR A 170 -17.77 -3.07 -33.99
N GLY A 171 -17.86 -4.40 -34.13
CA GLY A 171 -18.25 -5.05 -35.38
C GLY A 171 -17.06 -5.29 -36.32
N ARG A 172 -17.34 -5.54 -37.60
CA ARG A 172 -16.29 -5.81 -38.60
C ARG A 172 -15.73 -4.49 -39.13
N THR A 173 -14.56 -4.11 -38.66
CA THR A 173 -13.96 -2.80 -38.90
C THR A 173 -12.47 -2.89 -39.27
N LEU A 174 -11.94 -1.80 -39.82
CA LEU A 174 -10.50 -1.61 -40.02
C LEU A 174 -9.89 -1.17 -38.68
N ILE A 175 -8.93 -1.95 -38.20
CA ILE A 175 -8.11 -1.66 -37.04
C ILE A 175 -6.78 -1.14 -37.56
N GLN A 176 -6.39 0.06 -37.14
CA GLN A 176 -5.09 0.66 -37.43
C GLN A 176 -4.50 1.19 -36.12
N GLY A 177 -3.28 0.76 -35.80
CA GLY A 177 -2.67 1.11 -34.52
C GLY A 177 -1.29 0.52 -34.29
N GLU A 178 -0.68 0.91 -33.18
CA GLU A 178 0.64 0.45 -32.76
C GLU A 178 0.56 -0.84 -31.93
N ILE A 179 1.48 -1.78 -32.14
CA ILE A 179 1.60 -2.97 -31.29
C ILE A 179 2.28 -2.57 -29.96
N LEU A 180 1.53 -2.60 -28.85
CA LEU A 180 2.06 -2.30 -27.51
C LEU A 180 2.68 -3.51 -26.82
N ALA A 181 2.13 -4.70 -27.04
CA ALA A 181 2.57 -5.91 -26.35
C ALA A 181 2.35 -7.13 -27.22
N THR A 182 3.25 -8.11 -27.05
CA THR A 182 3.19 -9.42 -27.70
C THR A 182 3.28 -10.48 -26.61
N LYS A 183 2.33 -11.43 -26.59
CA LYS A 183 2.34 -12.56 -25.67
C LYS A 183 2.32 -13.87 -26.44
N THR A 184 3.36 -14.66 -26.30
CA THR A 184 3.42 -16.02 -26.80
C THR A 184 2.73 -16.95 -25.81
N THR A 185 1.76 -17.71 -26.27
CA THR A 185 1.06 -18.72 -25.47
C THR A 185 1.29 -20.07 -26.11
N ASP A 186 1.88 -20.99 -25.36
CA ASP A 186 1.96 -22.39 -25.77
C ASP A 186 0.63 -23.08 -25.44
N THR A 187 0.09 -23.79 -26.41
CA THR A 187 -1.14 -24.55 -26.26
C THR A 187 -0.88 -25.98 -26.72
N GLN A 188 -1.72 -26.92 -26.31
CA GLN A 188 -1.63 -28.32 -26.79
C GLN A 188 -1.69 -28.46 -28.33
N TRP A 189 -2.08 -27.41 -29.05
CA TRP A 189 -2.18 -27.34 -30.51
C TRP A 189 -1.04 -26.54 -31.16
N GLY A 190 -0.04 -26.13 -30.38
CA GLY A 190 1.10 -25.35 -30.81
C GLY A 190 1.12 -23.92 -30.27
N ILE A 191 2.10 -23.15 -30.75
CA ILE A 191 2.41 -21.81 -30.27
C ILE A 191 1.49 -20.79 -30.94
N THR A 192 0.73 -20.04 -30.13
CA THR A 192 -0.08 -18.90 -30.61
C THR A 192 0.49 -17.60 -30.08
N VAL A 193 0.69 -16.63 -30.98
CA VAL A 193 1.13 -15.27 -30.62
C VAL A 193 -0.08 -14.35 -30.55
N LYS A 194 -0.27 -13.68 -29.41
CA LYS A 194 -1.28 -12.64 -29.23
C LYS A 194 -0.64 -11.26 -29.19
N ILE A 195 -1.36 -10.25 -29.65
CA ILE A 195 -0.90 -8.86 -29.68
C ILE A 195 -1.94 -7.92 -29.07
N LEU A 196 -1.45 -6.87 -28.41
CA LEU A 196 -2.21 -5.70 -27.98
C LEU A 196 -1.94 -4.59 -28.99
N VAL A 197 -3.00 -4.08 -29.63
CA VAL A 197 -2.90 -2.97 -30.57
C VAL A 197 -3.60 -1.75 -29.98
N GLN A 198 -2.89 -0.62 -29.97
CA GLN A 198 -3.39 0.69 -29.53
C GLN A 198 -3.81 1.52 -30.72
N GLY A 199 -5.09 1.87 -30.79
CA GLY A 199 -5.62 2.86 -31.70
C GLY A 199 -5.77 4.22 -31.04
N GLU A 200 -6.61 5.08 -31.61
CA GLU A 200 -6.91 6.41 -31.07
C GLU A 200 -7.80 6.30 -29.82
N GLY A 201 -7.18 6.24 -28.63
CA GLY A 201 -7.89 6.20 -27.36
C GLY A 201 -8.47 4.84 -26.93
N TRP A 202 -8.28 3.80 -27.74
CA TRP A 202 -8.77 2.44 -27.47
C TRP A 202 -7.69 1.39 -27.70
N ARG A 203 -7.92 0.20 -27.15
CA ARG A 203 -7.02 -0.95 -27.27
C ARG A 203 -7.78 -2.20 -27.67
N VAL A 204 -7.15 -3.05 -28.48
CA VAL A 204 -7.72 -4.34 -28.88
C VAL A 204 -6.73 -5.47 -28.69
N TRP A 205 -7.21 -6.60 -28.18
CA TRP A 205 -6.42 -7.80 -27.94
C TRP A 205 -6.91 -8.98 -28.79
N GLY A 206 -5.97 -9.71 -29.38
CA GLY A 206 -6.32 -10.87 -30.20
C GLY A 206 -5.11 -11.60 -30.76
N THR A 207 -5.39 -12.57 -31.63
CA THR A 207 -4.34 -13.39 -32.27
C THR A 207 -3.62 -12.58 -33.34
N LYS A 208 -2.29 -12.67 -33.35
CA LYS A 208 -1.44 -12.04 -34.36
C LYS A 208 -1.70 -12.68 -35.74
N PRO A 209 -2.10 -11.90 -36.76
CA PRO A 209 -2.24 -12.40 -38.13
C PRO A 209 -0.89 -12.89 -38.66
N SER A 210 -0.89 -13.97 -39.43
CA SER A 210 0.32 -14.57 -39.98
C SER A 210 1.00 -13.65 -41.00
N GLU A 211 0.23 -12.81 -41.71
CA GLU A 211 0.73 -11.86 -42.70
C GLU A 211 1.59 -10.76 -42.09
N ILE A 212 1.43 -10.48 -40.79
CA ILE A 212 2.28 -9.54 -40.04
C ILE A 212 3.16 -10.26 -39.03
N SER A 213 3.52 -11.52 -39.27
CA SER A 213 4.35 -12.34 -38.38
C SER A 213 5.69 -11.69 -38.01
N SER A 214 6.25 -10.84 -38.88
CA SER A 214 7.47 -10.05 -38.64
C SER A 214 7.26 -8.79 -37.81
N ALA A 215 6.03 -8.31 -37.61
CA ALA A 215 5.75 -7.10 -36.86
C ALA A 215 6.08 -7.28 -35.36
N THR A 216 6.63 -6.26 -34.74
CA THR A 216 7.11 -6.27 -33.36
C THR A 216 6.51 -5.11 -32.56
N ARG A 217 6.80 -5.06 -31.25
CA ARG A 217 6.35 -3.96 -30.40
C ARG A 217 6.88 -2.64 -30.96
N GLY A 218 6.00 -1.65 -31.11
CA GLY A 218 6.31 -0.34 -31.71
C GLY A 218 5.97 -0.21 -33.19
N ASP A 219 5.70 -1.31 -33.90
CA ASP A 219 5.27 -1.24 -35.30
C ASP A 219 3.79 -0.81 -35.41
N VAL A 220 3.49 0.01 -36.43
CA VAL A 220 2.12 0.40 -36.77
C VAL A 220 1.58 -0.56 -37.83
N VAL A 221 0.45 -1.18 -37.53
CA VAL A 221 -0.18 -2.20 -38.38
C VAL A 221 -1.62 -1.82 -38.71
N ALA A 222 -2.12 -2.36 -39.82
CA ALA A 222 -3.54 -2.32 -40.14
C ALA A 222 -4.08 -3.68 -40.58
N PHE A 223 -5.28 -4.00 -40.14
CA PHE A 223 -6.01 -5.22 -40.52
C PHE A 223 -7.52 -5.06 -40.29
N THR A 224 -8.33 -5.82 -41.04
CA THR A 224 -9.77 -5.89 -40.82
C THR A 224 -10.10 -7.05 -39.90
N ALA A 225 -10.79 -6.80 -38.79
CA ALA A 225 -11.24 -7.84 -37.86
C ALA A 225 -12.63 -7.56 -37.32
N THR A 226 -13.25 -8.56 -36.71
CA THR A 226 -14.48 -8.37 -35.93
C THR A 226 -14.11 -8.06 -34.48
N VAL A 227 -14.49 -6.90 -33.98
CA VAL A 227 -14.21 -6.42 -32.62
C VAL A 227 -15.46 -6.49 -31.76
N SER A 228 -15.29 -7.01 -30.55
CA SER A 228 -16.28 -6.93 -29.47
C SER A 228 -15.70 -6.11 -28.34
N ALA A 229 -16.46 -5.14 -27.82
CA ALA A 229 -16.06 -4.39 -26.63
C ALA A 229 -16.01 -5.31 -25.41
N SER A 230 -15.18 -4.95 -24.43
CA SER A 230 -15.15 -5.60 -23.12
C SER A 230 -16.31 -5.12 -22.26
N ASP A 231 -16.84 -5.99 -21.41
CA ASP A 231 -17.95 -5.64 -20.51
C ASP A 231 -17.51 -4.61 -19.45
N ASP A 232 -16.26 -4.69 -18.98
CA ASP A 232 -15.72 -3.84 -17.91
C ASP A 232 -15.01 -2.54 -18.39
N ASP A 233 -14.75 -2.39 -19.70
CA ASP A 233 -13.97 -1.27 -20.26
C ASP A 233 -14.39 -1.05 -21.72
N ASP A 234 -15.17 0.00 -21.96
CA ASP A 234 -15.69 0.38 -23.28
C ASP A 234 -14.59 0.73 -24.30
N SER A 235 -13.38 1.01 -23.85
CA SER A 235 -12.21 1.43 -24.62
C SER A 235 -11.24 0.28 -24.84
N PHE A 236 -11.55 -0.88 -24.29
CA PHE A 236 -10.85 -2.13 -24.53
C PHE A 236 -11.76 -3.12 -25.26
N GLY A 237 -11.22 -3.83 -26.23
CA GLY A 237 -11.97 -4.85 -26.96
C GLY A 237 -11.14 -6.08 -27.30
N PHE A 238 -11.85 -7.12 -27.70
CA PHE A 238 -11.26 -8.33 -28.24
C PHE A 238 -11.58 -8.43 -29.72
N TYR A 239 -10.59 -8.76 -30.54
CA TYR A 239 -10.81 -8.95 -31.97
C TYR A 239 -10.67 -10.41 -32.38
N SER A 240 -11.39 -10.78 -33.43
CA SER A 240 -11.36 -12.12 -34.03
C SER A 240 -11.35 -12.03 -35.55
N ARG A 241 -10.88 -13.11 -36.18
CA ARG A 241 -10.84 -13.27 -37.65
C ARG A 241 -10.16 -12.08 -38.37
N PRO A 242 -8.91 -11.75 -38.01
CA PRO A 242 -8.20 -10.70 -38.71
C PRO A 242 -7.93 -11.13 -40.16
N THR A 243 -8.00 -10.16 -41.07
CA THR A 243 -7.85 -10.36 -42.51
C THR A 243 -7.18 -9.12 -43.11
N LYS A 244 -6.50 -9.27 -44.25
CA LYS A 244 -5.83 -8.16 -44.98
C LYS A 244 -4.79 -7.40 -44.13
N ALA A 245 -4.07 -8.12 -43.28
CA ALA A 245 -3.10 -7.52 -42.38
C ALA A 245 -1.84 -7.06 -43.11
N HIS A 246 -1.35 -5.86 -42.79
CA HIS A 246 -0.10 -5.30 -43.32
C HIS A 246 0.53 -4.32 -42.32
N ILE A 247 1.84 -4.12 -42.44
CA ILE A 247 2.61 -3.16 -41.66
C ILE A 247 2.57 -1.80 -42.38
N ILE A 248 2.13 -0.75 -41.71
CA ILE A 248 2.06 0.62 -42.26
C ILE A 248 3.38 1.37 -42.02
N ALA A 249 3.91 1.26 -40.80
CA ALA A 249 5.16 1.90 -40.43
C ALA A 249 5.94 0.99 -39.47
N VAL A 250 7.24 0.89 -39.69
CA VAL A 250 8.15 0.19 -38.78
C VAL A 250 8.49 1.15 -37.65
N GLY A 251 8.29 0.70 -36.40
CA GLY A 251 8.68 1.46 -35.22
C GLY A 251 10.17 1.75 -35.24
N ILE A 252 10.59 2.90 -34.69
CA ILE A 252 12.01 3.23 -34.58
C ILE A 252 12.66 2.12 -33.75
N ARG A 253 13.44 1.26 -34.41
CA ARG A 253 14.27 0.26 -33.74
C ARG A 253 15.26 1.04 -32.89
N ARG A 254 14.99 1.17 -31.60
CA ARG A 254 16.04 1.42 -30.61
C ARG A 254 16.87 0.14 -30.58
N THR A 255 17.79 0.02 -31.53
CA THR A 255 18.88 -0.94 -31.46
C THR A 255 19.56 -0.71 -30.12
N ALA A 256 19.59 -1.77 -29.31
CA ALA A 256 20.30 -1.81 -28.05
C ALA A 256 21.77 -1.40 -28.21
#